data_AF-A0A939MBQ8-F1
#
_entry.id   AF-A0A939MBQ8-F1
#
_cell.length_a   1.000
_cell.length_b   1.000
_cell.length_c   1.000
_cell.angle_alpha   90.00
_cell.angle_beta   90.00
_cell.angle_gamma   90.00
#
_symmetry.space_group_name_H-M   'P 1'
#
loop_
_entity.id
_entity.type
_entity.pdbx_description
1 polymer ?
#
loop_
_entity_poly.entity_id
_entity_poly.type
_entity_poly.pdbx_seq_one_letter_code
_entity_poly.pdbx_strand_id
1 'polypeptide(L)'
;MPARSLRLVVIAALCVSQGAFVASGKRPHHAPATDRAAPYKADRLSTSRGETILNTPGQTTVLTRQILDDMNATTLRDAMRSTAGVTIGIGR
;
A
#
# COMPACT_ATOMS: atom_id res chain seq x y z
N MET A 1 39.90 -5.37 44.89
CA MET A 1 39.23 -6.01 43.74
C MET A 1 37.70 -6.08 43.93
N PRO A 2 36.90 -5.02 43.63
CA PRO A 2 35.44 -5.12 43.65
C PRO A 2 34.73 -4.71 42.35
N ALA A 3 35.45 -4.38 41.27
CA ALA A 3 34.84 -3.83 40.04
C ALA A 3 34.15 -4.88 39.13
N ARG A 4 34.47 -6.16 39.30
CA ARG A 4 33.99 -7.23 38.39
C ARG A 4 32.59 -7.74 38.76
N SER A 5 32.22 -7.66 40.05
CA SER A 5 30.90 -8.09 40.54
C SER A 5 29.80 -7.08 40.19
N LEU A 6 30.09 -5.78 40.26
CA LEU A 6 29.14 -4.73 39.88
C LEU A 6 28.74 -4.81 38.40
N ARG A 7 29.67 -5.22 37.53
CA ARG A 7 29.46 -5.32 36.09
C ARG A 7 28.49 -6.45 35.70
N LEU A 8 28.40 -7.52 36.50
CA LEU A 8 27.47 -8.63 36.26
C LEU A 8 26.04 -8.29 36.69
N VAL A 9 25.87 -7.49 37.74
CA VAL A 9 24.54 -7.05 38.21
C VAL A 9 23.88 -6.09 37.22
N VAL A 10 24.66 -5.22 36.57
CA VAL A 10 24.14 -4.28 35.54
C VAL A 10 23.64 -5.01 34.28
N ILE A 11 24.29 -6.11 33.87
CA ILE A 11 23.90 -6.85 32.67
C ILE A 11 22.60 -7.63 32.90
N ALA A 12 22.41 -8.20 34.10
CA ALA A 12 21.17 -8.92 34.44
C ALA A 12 19.93 -8.00 34.51
N ALA A 13 20.10 -6.76 34.96
CA ALA A 13 19.01 -5.78 35.03
C ALA A 13 18.56 -5.28 33.64
N LEU A 14 19.44 -5.27 32.65
CA LEU A 14 19.13 -4.83 31.28
C LEU A 14 18.35 -5.89 30.47
N CYS A 15 18.46 -7.18 30.83
CA CYS A 15 17.80 -8.27 30.10
C CYS A 15 16.32 -8.49 30.48
N VAL A 16 15.88 -8.06 31.66
CA VAL A 16 14.48 -8.23 32.11
C VAL A 16 13.57 -7.10 31.62
N SER A 17 14.14 -5.98 31.15
CA SER A 17 13.40 -4.80 30.74
C SER A 17 13.02 -4.75 29.25
N GLN A 18 13.47 -5.69 28.42
CA GLN A 18 12.92 -5.90 27.07
C GLN A 18 11.66 -6.77 27.16
N GLY A 19 10.67 -6.24 27.87
CA GLY A 19 9.31 -6.75 27.87
C GLY A 19 8.80 -6.82 26.43
N ALA A 20 8.20 -7.96 26.11
CA ALA A 20 7.48 -8.19 24.88
C ALA A 20 6.58 -7.00 24.55
N PHE A 21 6.99 -6.19 23.57
CA PHE A 21 6.09 -5.32 22.87
C PHE A 21 5.17 -6.23 22.05
N VAL A 22 4.09 -6.67 22.71
CA VAL A 22 2.90 -7.16 22.04
C VAL A 22 2.46 -6.02 21.14
N ALA A 23 2.70 -6.15 19.84
CA ALA A 23 2.11 -5.30 18.82
C ALA A 23 0.60 -5.60 18.73
N SER A 24 -0.12 -5.25 19.79
CA SER A 24 -1.57 -5.11 19.76
C SER A 24 -1.88 -3.75 19.17
N GLY A 25 -2.60 -3.74 18.05
CA GLY A 25 -3.34 -2.56 17.61
C GLY A 25 -2.75 -1.81 16.42
N LYS A 26 -3.00 -2.34 15.23
CA LYS A 26 -3.87 -1.69 14.22
C LYS A 26 -4.05 -2.68 13.08
N ARG A 27 -5.31 -3.04 12.80
CA ARG A 27 -5.69 -3.63 11.50
C ARG A 27 -4.98 -2.79 10.44
N PRO A 28 -4.30 -3.38 9.45
CA PRO A 28 -3.61 -2.61 8.43
C PRO A 28 -4.63 -1.63 7.86
N HIS A 29 -4.43 -0.35 8.17
CA HIS A 29 -5.05 0.74 7.44
C HIS A 29 -4.73 0.45 5.99
N HIS A 30 -5.78 0.16 5.21
CA HIS A 30 -5.77 -0.03 3.76
C HIS A 30 -4.35 -0.15 3.19
N ALA A 31 -3.84 -1.38 3.13
CA ALA A 31 -2.63 -1.64 2.35
C ALA A 31 -2.84 -0.98 0.97
N PRO A 32 -1.86 -0.21 0.47
CA PRO A 32 -1.99 0.46 -0.82
C PRO A 32 -2.40 -0.59 -1.85
N ALA A 33 -3.44 -0.31 -2.63
CA ALA A 33 -3.95 -1.21 -3.66
C ALA A 33 -2.98 -1.39 -4.84
N THR A 34 -1.74 -0.94 -4.66
CA THR A 34 -0.67 -0.83 -5.64
C THR A 34 0.62 -1.25 -4.95
N ASP A 35 1.25 -2.28 -5.49
CA ASP A 35 2.59 -2.70 -5.09
C ASP A 35 3.61 -1.60 -5.41
N ARG A 36 4.50 -1.31 -4.47
CA ARG A 36 5.57 -0.31 -4.64
C ARG A 36 6.59 -0.75 -5.69
N ALA A 37 6.73 -2.06 -5.93
CA ALA A 37 7.58 -2.61 -6.99
C ALA A 37 6.93 -2.55 -8.38
N ALA A 38 5.59 -2.39 -8.45
CA ALA A 38 4.83 -2.33 -9.70
C ALA A 38 3.76 -1.23 -9.67
N PRO A 39 4.16 0.06 -9.71
CA PRO A 39 3.28 1.22 -9.46
C PRO A 39 2.16 1.41 -10.50
N TYR A 40 2.24 0.75 -11.66
CA TYR A 40 1.19 0.73 -12.69
C TYR A 40 0.16 -0.37 -12.53
N LYS A 41 0.37 -1.34 -11.61
CA LYS A 41 -0.54 -2.43 -11.37
C LYS A 41 -1.40 -2.11 -10.16
N ALA A 42 -2.70 -2.29 -10.30
CA ALA A 42 -3.63 -2.29 -9.19
C ALA A 42 -4.03 -3.75 -8.90
N ASP A 43 -4.03 -4.13 -7.64
CA ASP A 43 -4.40 -5.49 -7.20
C ASP A 43 -5.86 -5.55 -6.72
N ARG A 44 -6.41 -4.40 -6.34
CA ARG A 44 -7.74 -4.29 -5.73
C ARG A 44 -8.52 -3.08 -6.20
N LEU A 45 -9.82 -3.26 -6.44
CA LEU A 45 -10.74 -2.14 -6.66
C LEU A 45 -11.04 -1.42 -5.35
N SER A 46 -11.21 -0.10 -5.40
CA SER A 46 -11.62 0.69 -4.24
C SER A 46 -13.03 0.34 -3.76
N THR A 47 -13.91 -0.09 -4.67
CA THR A 47 -15.27 -0.56 -4.35
C THR A 47 -15.32 -2.02 -3.88
N SER A 48 -14.28 -2.80 -4.15
CA SER A 48 -14.24 -4.22 -3.79
C SER A 48 -14.04 -4.39 -2.28
N ARG A 49 -14.90 -5.23 -1.68
CA ARG A 49 -14.87 -5.56 -0.26
C ARG A 49 -13.90 -6.73 0.03
N GLY A 50 -12.67 -6.62 -0.47
CA GLY A 50 -11.58 -7.56 -0.17
C GLY A 50 -11.26 -8.58 -1.27
N GLU A 51 -11.95 -8.55 -2.40
CA GLU A 51 -11.66 -9.38 -3.55
C GLU A 51 -10.64 -8.71 -4.49
N THR A 52 -9.70 -9.49 -5.02
CA THR A 52 -8.70 -9.03 -5.98
C THR A 52 -9.31 -8.86 -7.37
N ILE A 53 -8.77 -7.93 -8.16
CA ILE A 53 -9.27 -7.65 -9.52
C ILE A 53 -9.30 -8.91 -10.40
N LEU A 54 -8.32 -9.81 -10.22
CA LEU A 54 -8.24 -11.07 -10.94
C LEU A 54 -9.47 -11.98 -10.74
N ASN A 55 -10.13 -11.90 -9.58
CA ASN A 55 -11.30 -12.74 -9.27
C ASN A 55 -12.62 -12.04 -9.63
N THR A 56 -12.59 -10.72 -9.87
CA THR A 56 -13.78 -9.97 -10.24
C THR A 56 -14.23 -10.36 -11.65
N PRO A 57 -15.48 -10.80 -11.85
CA PRO A 57 -15.97 -11.15 -13.17
C PRO A 57 -16.03 -9.92 -14.09
N GLY A 58 -15.54 -10.07 -15.32
CA GLY A 58 -15.57 -9.05 -16.35
C GLY A 58 -14.23 -8.35 -16.59
N GLN A 59 -14.18 -7.49 -17.61
CA GLN A 59 -12.98 -6.74 -17.97
C GLN A 59 -12.95 -5.40 -17.22
N THR A 60 -12.02 -5.27 -16.27
CA THR A 60 -11.82 -4.03 -15.51
C THR A 60 -10.39 -3.51 -15.75
N THR A 61 -10.27 -2.23 -16.11
CA THR A 61 -8.99 -1.54 -16.23
C THR A 61 -8.93 -0.43 -15.19
N VAL A 62 -7.88 -0.43 -14.37
CA VAL A 62 -7.65 0.60 -13.35
C VAL A 62 -6.48 1.46 -13.79
N LEU A 63 -6.70 2.77 -13.90
CA LEU A 63 -5.63 3.75 -14.10
C LEU A 63 -5.11 4.14 -12.71
N THR A 64 -3.86 3.74 -12.41
CA THR A 64 -3.22 4.06 -11.13
C THR A 64 -2.80 5.53 -11.05
N ARG A 65 -2.51 6.00 -9.84
CA ARG A 65 -2.01 7.37 -9.64
C ARG A 65 -0.79 7.67 -10.51
N GLN A 66 0.17 6.73 -10.53
CA GLN A 66 1.41 6.88 -11.28
C GLN A 66 1.18 7.09 -12.78
N ILE A 67 0.25 6.34 -13.41
CA ILE A 67 0.01 6.51 -14.85
C ILE A 67 -0.62 7.87 -15.17
N LEU A 68 -1.49 8.37 -14.30
CA LEU A 68 -2.10 9.69 -14.46
C LEU A 68 -1.07 10.81 -14.30
N ASP A 69 -0.18 10.68 -13.32
CA ASP A 69 0.90 11.63 -13.07
C ASP A 69 1.90 11.63 -14.23
N ASP A 70 2.30 10.47 -14.74
CA ASP A 70 3.25 10.35 -15.86
C ASP A 70 2.67 10.84 -17.19
N MET A 71 1.35 10.72 -17.38
CA MET A 71 0.65 11.32 -18.53
C MET A 71 0.44 12.83 -18.35
N ASN A 72 0.70 13.39 -17.17
CA ASN A 72 0.31 14.75 -16.79
C ASN A 72 -1.19 14.99 -17.02
N ALA A 73 -2.01 13.98 -16.71
CA ALA A 73 -3.43 13.97 -16.99
C ALA A 73 -4.18 14.93 -16.05
N THR A 74 -4.64 16.07 -16.60
CA THR A 74 -5.42 17.07 -15.86
C THR A 74 -6.92 16.99 -16.12
N THR A 75 -7.32 16.25 -17.15
CA THR A 75 -8.73 16.09 -17.56
C THR A 75 -9.10 14.62 -17.72
N LEU A 76 -10.39 14.31 -17.59
CA LEU A 76 -10.89 12.95 -17.82
C LEU A 76 -10.61 12.47 -19.25
N ARG A 77 -10.71 13.35 -20.24
CA ARG A 77 -10.40 13.02 -21.64
C ARG A 77 -8.97 12.56 -21.81
N ASP A 78 -8.05 13.23 -21.13
CA ASP A 78 -6.63 12.92 -21.18
C ASP A 78 -6.34 11.57 -20.50
N ALA A 79 -6.92 11.36 -19.31
CA ALA A 79 -6.82 10.08 -18.60
C ALA A 79 -7.37 8.91 -19.44
N MET A 80 -8.54 9.06 -20.04
CA MET A 80 -9.21 7.97 -20.78
C MET A 80 -8.53 7.61 -22.10
N ARG A 81 -7.65 8.46 -22.63
CA ARG A 81 -6.91 8.19 -23.89
C ARG A 81 -6.03 6.94 -23.80
N SER A 82 -5.59 6.56 -22.61
CA SER A 82 -4.78 5.35 -22.39
C SER A 82 -5.58 4.05 -22.45
N THR A 83 -6.92 4.12 -22.47
CA THR A 83 -7.78 2.94 -22.51
C THR A 83 -8.30 2.72 -23.93
N ALA A 84 -7.83 1.64 -24.55
CA ALA A 84 -8.30 1.26 -25.88
C ALA A 84 -9.82 1.04 -25.89
N GLY A 85 -10.48 1.51 -26.96
CA GLY A 85 -11.92 1.34 -27.15
C GLY A 85 -12.80 2.33 -26.39
N VAL A 86 -12.25 3.30 -25.66
CA VAL A 86 -13.03 4.36 -25.00
C VAL A 86 -13.13 5.59 -25.89
N THR A 87 -14.36 6.01 -26.20
CA THR A 87 -14.65 7.27 -26.92
C THR A 87 -15.47 8.22 -26.05
N ILE A 88 -15.08 9.50 -26.01
CA ILE A 88 -15.75 10.53 -25.20
C ILE A 88 -16.46 11.50 -26.12
N GLY A 89 -17.80 11.44 -26.11
CA GLY A 89 -18.65 12.46 -26.69
C GLY A 89 -18.60 13.74 -25.85
N ILE A 90 -18.46 14.90 -26.50
CA ILE A 90 -18.77 16.18 -25.88
C ILE A 90 -20.29 16.39 -26.01
N GLY A 91 -20.97 16.51 -24.86
CA GLY A 91 -22.40 16.80 -24.83
C GLY A 91 -22.69 18.09 -25.60
N ARG A 92 -23.75 18.07 -26.41
CA ARG A 92 -24.28 19.24 -27.11
C ARG A 92 -25.26 19.97 -26.21
#